data_AF-A0AAP0QSN1-F1
#
_entry.id   AF-A0AAP0QSN1-F1
#
_cell.length_a   1.000
_cell.length_b   1.000
_cell.length_c   1.000
_cell.angle_alpha   90.00
_cell.angle_beta   90.00
_cell.angle_gamma   90.00
#
_symmetry.space_group_name_H-M   'P 1'
#
loop_
_entity.id
_entity.type
_entity.pdbx_description
1 polymer ?
#
loop_
_entity_poly.entity_id
_entity_poly.type
_entity_poly.pdbx_seq_one_letter_code
_entity_poly.pdbx_strand_id
1 'polypeptide(L)' 'MLQSVPYRFYFGWGRPIFMGPAVVVYEGTIYMLASSNNDGGLLLIVRLEADHMQLFEKFLYELQ' A
#
# COMPACT_ATOMS: atom_id res chain seq x y z
N MET A 1 18.53 -0.87 8.05
CA MET A 1 17.38 -0.13 8.64
C MET A 1 16.05 -0.55 8.00
N LEU A 2 15.95 -1.82 7.59
CA LEU A 2 14.78 -2.43 6.95
C LEU A 2 14.36 -3.58 7.85
N GLN A 3 13.42 -3.36 8.75
CA GLN A 3 12.75 -4.44 9.46
C GLN A 3 11.25 -4.29 9.18
N SER A 4 10.79 -5.13 8.25
CA SER A 4 9.56 -5.91 8.39
C SER A 4 8.38 -5.22 9.06
N VAL A 5 7.58 -4.59 8.19
CA VAL A 5 6.10 -4.51 8.15
C VAL A 5 5.33 -5.44 9.12
N PRO A 6 4.09 -5.09 9.46
CA PRO A 6 3.52 -4.85 10.78
C PRO A 6 3.05 -6.14 11.50
N TYR A 7 3.93 -7.11 11.72
CA TYR A 7 3.49 -8.46 12.11
C TYR A 7 3.16 -8.65 13.61
N ARG A 8 2.98 -7.59 14.41
CA ARG A 8 2.70 -7.71 15.86
C ARG A 8 1.63 -6.76 16.39
N PHE A 9 0.59 -6.50 15.61
CA PHE A 9 -0.67 -6.01 16.17
C PHE A 9 -1.60 -7.18 16.47
N TYR A 10 -1.21 -8.03 17.42
CA TYR A 10 -2.09 -9.03 18.01
C TYR A 10 -2.55 -8.50 19.38
N PHE A 11 -3.66 -7.79 19.41
CA PHE A 11 -4.33 -7.44 20.67
C PHE A 11 -5.03 -8.64 21.34
N GLY A 12 -4.81 -9.86 20.83
CA GLY A 12 -5.51 -11.08 21.22
C GLY A 12 -6.83 -11.33 20.48
N TRP A 13 -7.23 -10.42 19.58
CA TRP A 13 -8.53 -10.44 18.89
C TRP A 13 -8.44 -10.86 17.41
N GLY A 14 -7.27 -11.37 16.99
CA GLY A 14 -6.98 -11.75 15.61
C GLY A 14 -6.06 -10.76 14.89
N ARG A 15 -5.81 -11.03 13.60
CA ARG A 15 -4.97 -10.20 12.74
C ARG A 15 -5.80 -9.06 12.13
N PRO A 16 -5.24 -7.86 11.95
CA PRO A 16 -5.91 -6.81 11.20
C PRO A 16 -6.08 -7.22 9.74
N ILE A 17 -7.27 -6.97 9.18
CA ILE A 17 -7.61 -7.22 7.77
C ILE A 17 -6.93 -6.20 6.85
N PHE A 18 -6.69 -5.00 7.35
CA PHE A 18 -6.03 -3.92 6.62
C PHE A 18 -5.25 -3.02 7.60
N MET A 19 -4.07 -2.58 7.18
CA MET A 19 -3.29 -1.57 7.89
C MET A 19 -2.63 -0.66 6.86
N GLY A 20 -2.85 0.64 6.97
CA GLY A 20 -2.29 1.62 6.06
C GLY A 20 -2.35 3.04 6.64
N PRO A 21 -1.70 4.00 5.98
CA PRO A 21 -1.76 5.40 6.38
C PRO A 21 -3.20 5.93 6.30
N ALA A 22 -3.65 6.65 7.33
CA ALA A 22 -5.00 7.21 7.39
C ALA A 22 -5.21 8.38 6.43
N VAL A 23 -4.17 9.21 6.23
CA VAL A 23 -4.16 10.31 5.27
C VAL A 23 -2.78 10.38 4.63
N VAL A 24 -2.73 10.34 3.31
CA VAL A 24 -1.53 10.66 2.53
C VAL A 24 -1.64 12.13 2.18
N VAL A 25 -0.85 13.03 2.79
CA VAL A 25 -1.09 14.49 2.64
C VAL A 25 -0.41 15.06 1.38
N TYR A 26 0.79 14.60 1.08
CA TYR A 26 1.62 15.16 0.02
C TYR A 26 1.42 14.41 -1.30
N GLU A 27 1.31 15.17 -2.39
CA GLU A 27 1.37 14.62 -3.73
C GLU A 27 2.75 13.99 -4.01
N GLY A 28 2.79 12.94 -4.82
CA GLY A 28 4.00 12.19 -5.14
C GLY A 28 4.39 11.14 -4.09
N THR A 29 3.57 10.94 -3.06
CA THR A 29 3.84 9.93 -2.03
C THR A 29 3.30 8.56 -2.47
N ILE A 30 4.17 7.54 -2.39
CA ILE A 30 3.86 6.15 -2.74
C ILE A 30 4.14 5.26 -1.53
N TYR A 31 3.17 4.44 -1.14
CA TYR A 31 3.31 3.40 -0.14
C TYR A 31 3.05 2.03 -0.75
N MET A 32 3.95 1.09 -0.48
CA MET A 32 3.75 -0.32 -0.80
C MET A 32 3.54 -1.10 0.50
N LEU A 33 2.42 -1.79 0.59
CA LEU A 33 2.02 -2.58 1.75
C LEU A 33 1.93 -4.05 1.33
N ALA A 34 2.46 -4.93 2.18
CA ALA A 34 2.28 -6.37 2.00
C ALA A 34 0.84 -6.76 2.34
N SER A 35 0.22 -7.61 1.51
CA SER A 35 -1.09 -8.16 1.80
C SER A 35 -1.05 -8.97 3.10
N SER A 36 -2.07 -8.81 3.94
CA SER A 36 -2.23 -9.57 5.19
C SER A 36 -2.47 -11.06 4.96
N ASN A 37 -2.92 -11.44 3.75
CA ASN A 37 -3.36 -12.79 3.43
C ASN A 37 -2.23 -13.74 3.02
N ASN A 38 -0.97 -13.29 2.98
CA ASN A 38 0.18 -14.13 2.59
C ASN A 38 0.10 -14.67 1.15
N ASP A 39 -0.83 -14.19 0.33
CA ASP A 39 -1.03 -14.55 -1.09
C ASP A 39 0.06 -13.96 -2.02
N GLY A 40 1.10 -13.35 -1.47
CA GLY A 40 2.13 -12.63 -2.22
C GLY A 40 1.67 -11.30 -2.83
N GLY A 41 0.39 -10.96 -2.70
CA GLY A 41 -0.17 -9.69 -3.17
C GLY A 41 0.42 -8.47 -2.47
N LEU A 42 0.57 -7.38 -3.22
CA LEU A 42 1.00 -6.08 -2.71
C LEU A 42 -0.14 -5.08 -2.92
N LEU A 43 -0.32 -4.20 -1.94
CA LEU A 43 -1.21 -3.06 -2.05
C LEU A 43 -0.36 -1.81 -2.28
N LEU A 44 -0.67 -1.09 -3.36
CA LEU A 44 -0.04 0.19 -3.71
C LEU A 44 -1.01 1.33 -3.37
N ILE A 45 -0.57 2.24 -2.50
CA ILE A 45 -1.29 3.48 -2.18
C ILE A 45 -0.48 4.63 -2.76
N VAL A 46 -1.07 5.38 -3.68
CA VAL A 46 -0.44 6.52 -4.33
C VAL A 46 -1.32 7.75 -4.25
N ARG A 47 -0.72 8.92 -4.04
CA ARG A 47 -1.40 10.21 -4.15
C ARG A 47 -0.71 11.02 -5.24
N LEU A 48 -1.40 11.20 -6.36
CA LEU A 48 -0.99 12.05 -7.48
C LEU A 48 -2.16 12.97 -7.85
N GLU A 49 -1.86 14.03 -8.60
CA GLU A 49 -2.90 14.82 -9.26
C GLU A 49 -3.77 13.95 -10.19
N ALA A 50 -5.05 14.32 -10.34
CA ALA A 50 -6.04 13.51 -11.05
C ALA A 50 -5.63 13.22 -12.51
N ASP A 51 -4.97 14.18 -13.16
CA ASP A 51 -4.48 14.04 -14.54
C ASP A 51 -3.35 13.00 -14.64
N HIS A 52 -2.51 12.89 -13.62
CA HIS A 52 -1.41 11.93 -13.56
C HIS A 52 -1.88 10.53 -13.13
N MET A 53 -2.97 10.41 -12.37
CA MET A 53 -3.49 9.12 -11.89
C MET A 53 -3.85 8.17 -13.05
N GLN A 54 -4.47 8.68 -14.12
CA GLN A 54 -4.85 7.86 -15.27
C GLN A 54 -3.64 7.36 -16.07
N LEU A 55 -2.61 8.20 -16.21
CA LEU A 55 -1.37 7.81 -16.88
C LEU A 55 -0.60 6.79 -16.03
N PHE A 56 -0.54 7.02 -14.71
CA PHE A 56 0.12 6.12 -13.78
C PHE A 56 -0.47 4.72 -13.79
N GLU A 57 -1.81 4.59 -13.83
CA GLU A 57 -2.49 3.31 -13.93
C GLU A 57 -2.12 2.56 -15.21
N LYS A 58 -2.10 3.24 -16.36
CA LYS A 58 -1.70 2.64 -17.64
C LYS A 58 -0.26 2.13 -17.59
N PHE A 59 0.68 2.96 -17.14
CA PHE A 59 2.09 2.57 -17.03
C PHE A 59 2.31 1.41 -16.06
N LEU A 60 1.55 1.37 -14.96
CA LEU A 60 1.68 0.30 -13.96
C LEU A 60 1.26 -1.06 -14.53
N TYR A 61 0.18 -1.12 -15.31
CA TYR A 61 -0.30 -2.37 -15.92
C TYR A 61 0.45 -2.76 -17.20
N GLU A 62 1.04 -1.81 -17.92
CA GLU A 62 1.93 -2.10 -19.06
C GLU A 62 3.30 -2.66 -18.62
N LEU A 63 3.72 -2.42 -17.38
CA LEU A 63 4.98 -2.90 -16.81
C LEU A 63 4.94 -4.37 -16.35
N GLN A 64 3.79 -5.02 -16.38
CA GLN A 64 3.58 -6.41 -15.95
C GLN A 64 3.68 -7.40 -17.12
#